data_AF-A0AAV4ZX97-F1
#
_entry.id   AF-A0AAV4ZX97-F1
#
_cell.length_a   1.000
_cell.length_b   1.000
_cell.length_c   1.000
_cell.angle_alpha   90.00
_cell.angle_beta   90.00
_cell.angle_gamma   90.00
#
_symmetry.space_group_name_H-M   'P 1'
#
loop_
_entity.id
_entity.type
_entity.pdbx_description
1 polymer ?
#
loop_
_entity_poly.entity_id
_entity_poly.type
_entity_poly.pdbx_seq_one_letter_code
_entity_poly.pdbx_strand_id
1 'polypeptide(L)'
;MSLGYALRRIVEEYPLARLDPPAGHPLAAVIRKGAPDELRRALAGIDGPFLVKGSPGRGTRWAAVPWLAAFDPAITTSATRGYYLVYLFPAHRERVHLSLAQGTVAAIREHGPRAGDYLRASGDALRERLGDFADRLPVRAIALGSAGALPEGYEGAHILGLSYDLADLGDERRLIADLAAGVAAYRALRARGGLAVG
;
A
#
# COMPACT_ATOMS: atom_id res chain seq x y z
N MET A 1 -8.37 -10.59 -16.55
CA MET A 1 -8.75 -10.08 -15.23
C MET A 1 -8.30 -8.62 -15.20
N SER A 2 -8.89 -7.78 -14.36
CA SER A 2 -8.56 -6.35 -14.26
C SER A 2 -8.02 -6.02 -12.87
N LEU A 3 -7.51 -4.80 -12.67
CA LEU A 3 -6.98 -4.40 -11.37
C LEU A 3 -8.10 -4.37 -10.32
N GLY A 4 -9.23 -3.74 -10.63
CA GLY A 4 -10.39 -3.68 -9.74
C GLY A 4 -10.93 -5.05 -9.37
N TYR A 5 -11.03 -5.98 -10.33
CA TYR A 5 -11.40 -7.37 -10.03
C TYR A 5 -10.42 -8.02 -9.04
N ALA A 6 -9.10 -7.85 -9.24
CA ALA A 6 -8.11 -8.43 -8.34
C ALA A 6 -8.18 -7.81 -6.93
N LEU A 7 -8.33 -6.49 -6.82
CA LEU A 7 -8.49 -5.78 -5.54
C LEU A 7 -9.76 -6.24 -4.82
N ARG A 8 -10.88 -6.31 -5.53
CA ARG A 8 -12.18 -6.76 -5.02
C ARG A 8 -12.11 -8.17 -4.47
N ARG A 9 -11.54 -9.08 -5.25
CA ARG A 9 -11.35 -10.47 -4.85
C ARG A 9 -10.54 -10.59 -3.56
N ILE A 10 -9.50 -9.78 -3.40
CA ILE A 10 -8.68 -9.77 -2.17
C ILE A 10 -9.52 -9.32 -0.98
N VAL A 11 -10.18 -8.16 -1.06
CA VAL A 11 -10.89 -7.63 0.10
C VAL A 11 -12.10 -8.49 0.51
N GLU A 12 -12.80 -9.10 -0.45
CA GLU A 12 -13.96 -9.97 -0.18
C GLU A 12 -13.56 -11.36 0.36
N GLU A 13 -12.53 -12.00 -0.21
CA GLU A 13 -12.17 -13.38 0.16
C GLU A 13 -11.23 -13.46 1.38
N TYR A 14 -10.43 -12.42 1.67
CA TYR A 14 -9.39 -12.48 2.71
C TYR A 14 -9.90 -12.79 4.12
N PRO A 15 -11.03 -12.23 4.60
CA PRO A 15 -11.52 -12.46 5.96
C PRO A 15 -11.75 -13.94 6.28
N LEU A 16 -12.17 -14.74 5.29
CA LEU A 16 -12.38 -16.18 5.41
C LEU A 16 -11.14 -16.98 5.02
N ALA A 17 -10.45 -16.62 3.93
CA ALA A 17 -9.25 -17.33 3.45
C ALA A 17 -8.16 -17.45 4.52
N ARG A 18 -8.05 -16.46 5.41
CA ARG A 18 -7.05 -16.46 6.50
C ARG A 18 -7.29 -17.51 7.59
N LEU A 19 -8.45 -18.20 7.57
CA LEU A 19 -8.77 -19.30 8.47
C LEU A 19 -8.10 -20.62 8.03
N ASP A 20 -7.69 -20.71 6.76
CA ASP A 20 -6.97 -21.86 6.19
C ASP A 20 -5.45 -21.58 6.09
N PRO A 21 -4.60 -22.61 5.92
CA PRO A 21 -3.17 -22.39 5.65
C PRO A 21 -2.92 -21.60 4.34
N PRO A 22 -2.00 -20.61 4.32
CA PRO A 22 -1.70 -19.83 3.11
C PRO A 22 -0.92 -20.59 2.03
N ALA A 23 -0.44 -21.79 2.34
CA ALA A 23 0.27 -22.66 1.41
C ALA A 23 -0.74 -23.34 0.48
N GLY A 24 -0.58 -23.19 -0.84
CA GLY A 24 -1.52 -23.73 -1.82
C GLY A 24 -2.86 -23.00 -1.94
N HIS A 25 -3.19 -22.08 -1.03
CA HIS A 25 -4.47 -21.38 -1.05
C HIS A 25 -4.66 -20.51 -2.32
N PRO A 26 -5.79 -20.61 -3.05
CA PRO A 26 -6.03 -19.87 -4.28
C PRO A 26 -5.88 -18.36 -4.12
N LEU A 27 -6.45 -17.77 -3.07
CA LEU A 27 -6.31 -16.34 -2.80
C LEU A 27 -4.85 -15.92 -2.54
N ALA A 28 -4.06 -16.77 -1.89
CA ALA A 28 -2.65 -16.47 -1.67
C ALA A 28 -1.87 -16.44 -2.99
N ALA A 29 -2.24 -17.27 -3.98
CA ALA A 29 -1.69 -17.21 -5.34
C ALA A 29 -2.12 -15.95 -6.09
N VAL A 30 -3.37 -15.49 -5.92
CA VAL A 30 -3.84 -14.19 -6.44
C VAL A 30 -2.97 -13.06 -5.88
N ILE A 31 -2.78 -12.99 -4.56
CA ILE A 31 -2.02 -11.90 -3.94
C ILE A 31 -0.53 -11.96 -4.34
N ARG A 32 0.07 -13.15 -4.45
CA ARG A 32 1.50 -13.30 -4.80
C ARG A 32 1.81 -13.07 -6.26
N LYS A 33 0.88 -13.36 -7.17
CA LYS A 33 1.13 -13.36 -8.62
C LYS A 33 0.05 -12.65 -9.43
N GLY A 34 -1.22 -13.05 -9.29
CA GLY A 34 -2.31 -12.51 -10.10
C GLY A 34 -2.48 -11.00 -9.98
N ALA A 35 -2.66 -10.49 -8.77
CA ALA A 35 -2.82 -9.05 -8.52
C ALA A 35 -1.56 -8.24 -8.89
N PRO A 36 -0.33 -8.72 -8.62
CA PRO A 36 0.88 -8.12 -9.18
C PRO A 36 0.89 -8.02 -10.71
N ASP A 37 0.42 -9.04 -11.43
CA ASP A 37 0.36 -9.01 -12.90
C ASP A 37 -0.64 -7.95 -13.39
N GLU A 38 -1.79 -7.81 -12.71
CA GLU A 38 -2.77 -6.76 -13.04
C GLU A 38 -2.27 -5.36 -12.74
N LEU A 39 -1.60 -5.16 -11.60
CA LEU A 39 -1.01 -3.86 -11.27
C LEU A 39 0.10 -3.49 -12.26
N ARG A 40 0.91 -4.45 -12.74
CA ARG A 40 1.88 -4.18 -13.83
C ARG A 40 1.19 -3.75 -15.12
N ARG A 41 0.06 -4.38 -15.49
CA ARG A 41 -0.73 -3.96 -16.65
C ARG A 41 -1.29 -2.54 -16.48
N ALA A 42 -1.84 -2.22 -15.31
CA ALA A 42 -2.35 -0.87 -15.03
C ALA A 42 -1.25 0.20 -15.04
N LEU A 43 -0.01 -0.17 -14.67
CA LEU A 43 1.17 0.70 -14.73
C LEU A 43 1.79 0.78 -16.13
N ALA A 44 1.40 -0.06 -17.11
CA ALA A 44 2.10 -0.14 -18.39
C ALA A 44 2.05 1.17 -19.21
N GLY A 45 1.01 1.99 -19.02
CA GLY A 45 0.89 3.32 -19.63
C GLY A 45 1.56 4.44 -18.82
N ILE A 46 2.23 4.11 -17.72
CA ILE A 46 2.92 5.05 -16.84
C ILE A 46 4.40 4.66 -16.87
N ASP A 47 5.25 5.51 -17.45
CA ASP A 47 6.68 5.22 -17.59
C ASP A 47 7.31 4.80 -16.26
N GLY A 48 8.39 4.03 -16.29
CA GLY A 48 9.25 3.79 -15.12
C GLY A 48 9.42 2.31 -14.75
N PRO A 49 10.58 1.94 -14.18
CA PRO A 49 10.92 0.56 -13.89
C PRO A 49 10.28 0.08 -12.58
N PHE A 50 8.94 0.03 -12.50
CA PHE A 50 8.25 -0.37 -11.27
C PHE A 50 8.46 -1.85 -10.95
N LEU A 51 8.97 -2.12 -9.75
CA LEU A 51 8.98 -3.44 -9.17
C LEU A 51 7.66 -3.67 -8.42
N VAL A 52 6.80 -4.53 -8.96
CA VAL A 52 5.49 -4.84 -8.37
C VAL A 52 5.54 -6.16 -7.59
N LYS A 53 5.06 -6.14 -6.34
CA LYS A 53 4.95 -7.32 -5.47
C LYS A 53 3.65 -7.29 -4.68
N GLY A 54 3.12 -8.45 -4.34
CA GLY A 54 2.05 -8.59 -3.34
C GLY A 54 2.43 -9.60 -2.28
N SER A 55 1.90 -9.43 -1.07
CA SER A 55 2.15 -10.33 0.05
C SER A 55 0.88 -10.63 0.82
N PRO A 56 0.50 -11.91 0.92
CA PRO A 56 -0.57 -12.35 1.81
C PRO A 56 -0.08 -12.56 3.25
N GLY A 57 1.22 -12.38 3.52
CA GLY A 57 1.92 -12.90 4.69
C GLY A 57 3.23 -13.61 4.32
N ARG A 58 4.00 -14.00 5.33
CA ARG A 58 5.28 -14.73 5.19
C ARG A 58 5.22 -16.06 5.95
N GLY A 59 5.91 -17.06 5.41
CA GLY A 59 5.96 -18.39 6.01
C GLY A 59 4.60 -19.07 6.04
N THR A 60 4.26 -19.67 7.18
CA THR A 60 3.03 -20.46 7.38
C THR A 60 1.83 -19.63 7.83
N ARG A 61 1.97 -18.30 7.95
CA ARG A 61 0.90 -17.42 8.46
C ARG A 61 0.50 -16.36 7.45
N TRP A 62 -0.80 -16.06 7.43
CA TRP A 62 -1.34 -14.87 6.79
C TRP A 62 -0.88 -13.60 7.53
N ALA A 63 -0.75 -12.49 6.81
CA ALA A 63 -0.54 -11.18 7.40
C ALA A 63 -1.82 -10.71 8.10
N ALA A 64 -1.66 -9.86 9.12
CA ALA A 64 -2.82 -9.14 9.67
C ALA A 64 -3.44 -8.15 8.66
N VAL A 65 -2.60 -7.67 7.72
CA VAL A 65 -2.98 -6.79 6.60
C VAL A 65 -2.17 -7.24 5.38
N PRO A 66 -2.76 -7.94 4.41
CA PRO A 66 -2.10 -8.24 3.14
C PRO A 66 -1.94 -6.94 2.35
N TRP A 67 -1.07 -6.97 1.34
CA TRP A 67 -0.79 -5.78 0.55
C TRP A 67 -0.36 -6.10 -0.88
N LEU A 68 -0.49 -5.10 -1.75
CA LEU A 68 -0.04 -5.09 -3.15
C LEU A 68 0.66 -3.76 -3.43
N ALA A 69 1.96 -3.78 -3.73
CA ALA A 69 2.79 -2.59 -3.81
C ALA A 69 3.51 -2.44 -5.15
N ALA A 70 3.71 -1.18 -5.56
CA ALA A 70 4.60 -0.77 -6.64
C ALA A 70 5.77 0.02 -6.05
N PHE A 71 6.98 -0.49 -6.29
CA PHE A 71 8.21 0.12 -5.80
C PHE A 71 8.97 0.78 -6.97
N ASP A 72 9.49 1.98 -6.76
CA ASP A 72 10.53 2.55 -7.63
C ASP A 72 11.90 2.07 -7.10
N PRO A 73 12.64 1.24 -7.85
CA PRO A 73 13.94 0.70 -7.43
C PRO A 73 14.99 1.76 -7.11
N ALA A 74 14.85 2.99 -7.62
CA ALA A 74 15.72 4.11 -7.26
C ALA A 74 15.48 4.61 -5.82
N ILE A 75 14.36 4.24 -5.20
CA ILE A 75 13.98 4.59 -3.82
C ILE A 75 14.04 3.35 -2.93
N THR A 76 13.36 2.28 -3.32
CA THR A 76 13.29 1.03 -2.55
C THR A 76 12.87 -0.14 -3.42
N THR A 77 13.16 -1.36 -2.96
CA THR A 77 12.75 -2.61 -3.63
C THR A 77 11.89 -3.49 -2.72
N SER A 78 11.50 -2.98 -1.55
CA SER A 78 10.73 -3.70 -0.54
C SER A 78 9.93 -2.77 0.36
N ALA A 79 8.91 -3.31 1.03
CA ALA A 79 8.11 -2.60 2.03
C ALA A 79 8.85 -2.32 3.36
N THR A 80 10.14 -2.68 3.46
CA THR A 80 10.91 -2.60 4.72
C THR A 80 11.39 -1.18 5.02
N ARG A 81 11.81 -0.42 4.00
CA ARG A 81 12.45 0.89 4.12
C ARG A 81 12.03 1.81 2.97
N GLY A 82 12.38 3.08 3.08
CA GLY A 82 12.05 4.09 2.08
C GLY A 82 10.56 4.42 2.09
N TYR A 83 10.05 4.87 0.96
CA TYR A 83 8.62 5.11 0.74
C TYR A 83 8.19 4.55 -0.61
N TYR A 84 6.93 4.19 -0.73
CA TYR A 84 6.39 3.42 -1.85
C TYR A 84 4.87 3.53 -1.94
N LEU A 85 4.32 3.16 -3.09
CA LEU A 85 2.88 3.14 -3.32
C LEU A 85 2.33 1.73 -3.06
N VAL A 86 1.27 1.61 -2.26
CA VAL A 86 0.74 0.32 -1.83
C VAL A 86 -0.78 0.33 -1.67
N TYR A 87 -1.42 -0.75 -2.11
CA TYR A 87 -2.78 -1.11 -1.72
C TYR A 87 -2.74 -1.95 -0.43
N LEU A 88 -3.47 -1.51 0.60
CA LEU A 88 -3.63 -2.19 1.88
C LEU A 88 -5.07 -2.68 2.03
N PHE A 89 -5.25 -3.91 2.51
CA PHE A 89 -6.56 -4.53 2.68
C PHE A 89 -6.80 -4.85 4.16
N PRO A 90 -7.63 -4.07 4.89
CA PRO A 90 -8.04 -4.39 6.25
C PRO A 90 -8.72 -5.76 6.30
N ALA A 91 -8.29 -6.66 7.19
CA ALA A 91 -8.82 -8.03 7.25
C ALA A 91 -10.26 -8.13 7.78
N HIS A 92 -10.80 -7.05 8.33
CA HIS A 92 -12.12 -7.00 9.00
C HIS A 92 -13.05 -5.93 8.43
N ARG A 93 -12.70 -5.31 7.29
CA ARG A 93 -13.50 -4.26 6.66
C ARG A 93 -13.42 -4.38 5.15
N GLU A 94 -14.53 -4.18 4.47
CA GLU A 94 -14.62 -4.19 3.02
C GLU A 94 -14.13 -2.86 2.42
N ARG A 95 -12.86 -2.53 2.68
CA ARG A 95 -12.21 -1.30 2.22
C ARG A 95 -10.85 -1.61 1.61
N VAL A 96 -10.44 -0.82 0.63
CA VAL A 96 -9.08 -0.87 0.09
C VAL A 96 -8.46 0.51 0.19
N HIS A 97 -7.23 0.61 0.69
CA HIS A 97 -6.51 1.88 0.77
C HIS A 97 -5.38 1.91 -0.23
N LEU A 98 -5.38 2.86 -1.17
CA LEU A 98 -4.19 3.22 -1.94
C LEU A 98 -3.40 4.24 -1.12
N SER A 99 -2.19 3.89 -0.74
CA SER A 99 -1.37 4.63 0.22
C SER A 99 0.00 4.90 -0.37
N LEU A 100 0.41 6.16 -0.41
CA LEU A 100 1.83 6.50 -0.39
C LEU A 100 2.30 6.32 1.05
N ALA A 101 3.11 5.29 1.29
CA ALA A 101 3.50 4.84 2.62
C ALA A 101 5.01 4.84 2.82
N GLN A 102 5.44 4.90 4.08
CA GLN A 102 6.83 4.74 4.49
C GLN A 102 7.13 3.32 5.03
N GLY A 103 8.41 2.96 5.08
CA GLY A 103 8.87 1.64 5.54
C GLY A 103 8.70 1.43 7.04
N THR A 104 7.57 0.84 7.44
CA THR A 104 7.22 0.55 8.84
C THR A 104 8.22 -0.37 9.55
N VAL A 105 8.73 -1.40 8.86
CA VAL A 105 9.60 -2.40 9.52
C VAL A 105 10.93 -1.78 9.96
N ALA A 106 11.53 -0.90 9.15
CA ALA A 106 12.74 -0.16 9.53
C ALA A 106 12.45 0.76 10.73
N ALA A 107 11.36 1.52 10.69
CA ALA A 107 10.98 2.41 11.79
C ALA A 107 10.75 1.66 13.11
N ILE A 108 10.10 0.49 13.08
CA ILE A 108 9.93 -0.37 14.27
C ILE A 108 11.29 -0.81 14.83
N ARG A 109 12.23 -1.19 13.97
CA ARG A 109 13.57 -1.61 14.39
C ARG A 109 14.38 -0.47 14.99
N GLU A 110 14.24 0.74 14.46
CA GLU A 110 15.04 1.91 14.86
C GLU A 110 14.46 2.63 16.08
N HIS A 111 13.13 2.79 16.14
CA HIS A 111 12.45 3.60 17.15
C HIS A 111 11.63 2.78 18.16
N GLY A 112 11.50 1.47 17.95
CA GLY A 112 10.80 0.57 18.86
C GLY A 112 9.36 1.03 19.14
N PRO A 113 8.94 1.17 20.41
CA PRO A 113 7.60 1.65 20.76
C PRO A 113 7.24 3.03 20.19
N ARG A 114 8.23 3.88 19.89
CA ARG A 114 8.02 5.23 19.34
C ARG A 114 7.89 5.26 17.81
N ALA A 115 7.96 4.10 17.14
CA ALA A 115 7.89 4.03 15.69
C ALA A 115 6.62 4.66 15.12
N GLY A 116 5.47 4.48 15.78
CA GLY A 116 4.21 5.09 15.35
C GLY A 116 4.28 6.62 15.36
N ASP A 117 4.80 7.22 16.43
CA ASP A 117 4.94 8.69 16.55
C ASP A 117 5.93 9.24 15.52
N TYR A 118 7.07 8.55 15.36
CA TYR A 118 8.06 8.90 14.35
C TYR A 118 7.45 8.88 12.93
N LEU A 119 6.76 7.80 12.56
CA LEU A 119 6.15 7.64 11.24
C LEU A 119 5.10 8.72 10.98
N ARG A 120 4.27 9.06 11.98
CA ARG A 120 3.28 10.14 11.87
C ARG A 120 3.92 11.49 11.64
N ALA A 121 4.90 11.85 12.47
CA ALA A 121 5.62 13.13 12.35
C ALA A 121 6.37 13.23 11.01
N SER A 122 7.01 12.13 10.57
CA SER A 122 7.65 12.03 9.26
C SER A 122 6.62 12.17 8.13
N GLY A 123 5.48 11.51 8.23
CA GLY A 123 4.38 11.59 7.27
C GLY A 123 3.83 13.02 7.13
N ASP A 124 3.68 13.76 8.23
CA ASP A 124 3.31 15.18 8.19
C ASP A 124 4.34 16.02 7.45
N ALA A 125 5.63 15.87 7.76
CA ALA A 125 6.69 16.61 7.08
C ALA A 125 6.77 16.30 5.56
N LEU A 126 6.50 15.06 5.15
CA LEU A 126 6.45 14.71 3.72
C LEU A 126 5.18 15.22 3.03
N ARG A 127 4.04 15.28 3.74
CA ARG A 127 2.78 15.85 3.23
C ARG A 127 2.93 17.32 2.85
N GLU A 128 3.67 18.10 3.63
CA GLU A 128 3.92 19.52 3.30
C GLU A 128 4.63 19.68 1.95
N ARG A 129 5.46 18.70 1.56
CA ARG A 129 6.11 18.68 0.24
C ARG A 129 5.18 18.24 -0.89
N LEU A 130 3.94 17.87 -0.61
CA LEU A 130 2.96 17.31 -1.54
C LEU A 130 1.62 18.05 -1.49
N GLY A 131 1.61 19.32 -1.04
CA GLY A 131 0.38 20.11 -0.93
C GLY A 131 -0.43 20.23 -2.22
N ASP A 132 0.24 20.21 -3.38
CA ASP A 132 -0.37 20.21 -4.72
C ASP A 132 -1.09 18.89 -5.09
N PHE A 133 -0.96 17.83 -4.27
CA PHE A 133 -1.68 16.57 -4.42
C PHE A 133 -2.85 16.42 -3.45
N ALA A 134 -3.06 17.35 -2.52
CA ALA A 134 -4.05 17.22 -1.44
C ALA A 134 -5.48 16.99 -1.97
N ASP A 135 -5.87 17.66 -3.05
CA ASP A 135 -7.22 17.50 -3.62
C ASP A 135 -7.41 16.14 -4.33
N ARG A 136 -6.33 15.58 -4.88
CA ARG A 136 -6.36 14.31 -5.63
C ARG A 136 -6.14 13.09 -4.74
N LEU A 137 -5.45 13.26 -3.62
CA LEU A 137 -5.12 12.22 -2.65
C LEU A 137 -5.43 12.72 -1.22
N PRO A 138 -6.70 13.00 -0.91
CA PRO A 138 -7.11 13.73 0.30
C PRO A 138 -7.04 12.91 1.59
N VAL A 139 -6.92 11.58 1.51
CA VAL A 139 -6.88 10.74 2.72
C VAL A 139 -5.52 10.91 3.39
N ARG A 140 -5.52 11.39 4.63
CA ARG A 140 -4.32 11.61 5.46
C ARG A 140 -4.17 10.61 6.60
N ALA A 141 -5.21 9.82 6.88
CA ALA A 141 -5.23 8.79 7.91
C ALA A 141 -6.09 7.62 7.42
N ILE A 142 -5.64 6.40 7.73
CA ILE A 142 -6.33 5.15 7.40
C ILE A 142 -6.51 4.33 8.67
N ALA A 143 -7.50 3.43 8.66
CA ALA A 143 -7.77 2.54 9.78
C ALA A 143 -7.93 1.11 9.26
N LEU A 144 -6.94 0.28 9.56
CA LEU A 144 -6.79 -1.11 9.15
C LEU A 144 -7.47 -2.08 10.14
N GLY A 145 -7.79 -1.62 11.34
CA GLY A 145 -8.69 -2.32 12.26
C GLY A 145 -8.16 -3.63 12.83
N SER A 146 -6.86 -3.87 12.72
CA SER A 146 -6.15 -5.01 13.31
C SER A 146 -5.18 -4.49 14.36
N ALA A 147 -5.14 -5.10 15.54
CA ALA A 147 -4.18 -4.73 16.58
C ALA A 147 -2.77 -5.26 16.27
N GLY A 148 -1.76 -4.55 16.75
CA GLY A 148 -0.36 -4.99 16.72
C GLY A 148 0.55 -4.07 15.93
N ALA A 149 1.85 -4.24 16.16
CA ALA A 149 2.88 -3.29 15.71
C ALA A 149 2.91 -3.05 14.19
N LEU A 150 2.62 -4.07 13.36
CA LEU A 150 2.63 -3.91 11.91
C LEU A 150 1.38 -3.19 11.39
N PRO A 151 0.13 -3.62 11.69
CA PRO A 151 -1.06 -2.85 11.33
C PRO A 151 -1.03 -1.40 11.81
N GLU A 152 -0.76 -1.16 13.09
CA GLU A 152 -0.67 0.19 13.67
C GLU A 152 0.46 1.01 13.05
N GLY A 153 1.58 0.34 12.74
CA GLY A 153 2.69 0.95 12.03
C GLY A 153 2.39 1.26 10.57
N TYR A 154 1.52 0.51 9.88
CA TYR A 154 1.06 0.85 8.54
C TYR A 154 0.11 2.06 8.55
N GLU A 155 -0.75 2.17 9.55
CA GLU A 155 -1.58 3.36 9.77
C GLU A 155 -0.71 4.60 10.02
N GLY A 156 0.30 4.49 10.90
CA GLY A 156 1.26 5.56 11.17
C GLY A 156 2.14 5.92 9.97
N ALA A 157 2.46 4.94 9.11
CA ALA A 157 3.30 5.14 7.93
C ALA A 157 2.55 5.72 6.72
N HIS A 158 1.24 5.90 6.80
CA HIS A 158 0.46 6.48 5.72
C HIS A 158 0.74 7.98 5.58
N ILE A 159 1.26 8.38 4.40
CA ILE A 159 1.58 9.78 4.09
C ILE A 159 0.36 10.46 3.46
N LEU A 160 -0.18 9.92 2.37
CA LEU A 160 -1.48 10.34 1.81
C LEU A 160 -1.98 9.32 0.80
N GLY A 161 -3.24 9.43 0.39
CA GLY A 161 -3.78 8.55 -0.63
C GLY A 161 -5.29 8.61 -0.78
N LEU A 162 -5.88 7.44 -1.05
CA LEU A 162 -7.30 7.24 -1.33
C LEU A 162 -7.82 6.00 -0.61
N SER A 163 -9.13 5.94 -0.42
CA SER A 163 -9.85 4.77 0.08
C SER A 163 -10.98 4.42 -0.86
N TYR A 164 -11.20 3.12 -1.05
CA TYR A 164 -12.22 2.56 -1.92
C TYR A 164 -13.13 1.64 -1.13
N ASP A 165 -14.42 1.79 -1.31
CA ASP A 165 -15.41 0.78 -0.94
C ASP A 165 -15.65 -0.16 -2.15
N LEU A 166 -16.38 -1.27 -1.96
CA LEU A 166 -16.54 -2.29 -3.02
C LEU A 166 -17.10 -1.76 -4.34
N ALA A 167 -18.01 -0.79 -4.28
CA ALA A 167 -18.61 -0.18 -5.46
C ALA A 167 -17.57 0.57 -6.32
N ASP A 168 -16.58 1.20 -5.69
CA ASP A 168 -15.53 1.93 -6.39
C ASP A 168 -14.62 1.00 -7.21
N LEU A 169 -14.46 -0.25 -6.77
CA LEU A 169 -13.59 -1.24 -7.40
C LEU A 169 -14.12 -1.73 -8.76
N GLY A 170 -15.35 -1.39 -9.12
CA GLY A 170 -15.92 -1.65 -10.45
C GLY A 170 -15.50 -0.64 -11.52
N ASP A 171 -14.98 0.53 -11.12
CA ASP A 171 -14.59 1.60 -12.05
C ASP A 171 -13.08 1.55 -12.36
N GLU A 172 -12.71 0.73 -13.35
CA GLU A 172 -11.31 0.59 -13.78
C GLU A 172 -10.69 1.91 -14.26
N ARG A 173 -11.48 2.81 -14.86
CA ARG A 173 -10.95 4.09 -15.35
C ARG A 173 -10.54 4.97 -14.18
N ARG A 174 -11.37 5.04 -13.14
CA ARG A 174 -11.04 5.72 -11.89
C ARG A 174 -9.80 5.10 -11.24
N LEU A 175 -9.73 3.79 -11.10
CA LEU A 175 -8.57 3.12 -10.48
C LEU A 175 -7.26 3.42 -11.21
N ILE A 176 -7.27 3.46 -12.55
CA ILE A 176 -6.09 3.82 -13.35
C ILE A 176 -5.72 5.30 -13.18
N ALA A 177 -6.70 6.20 -13.17
CA ALA A 177 -6.47 7.63 -12.96
C ALA A 177 -5.92 7.94 -11.56
N ASP A 178 -6.43 7.26 -10.55
CA ASP A 178 -6.02 7.37 -9.15
C ASP A 178 -4.62 6.77 -8.94
N LEU A 179 -4.32 5.63 -9.57
CA LEU A 179 -2.98 5.06 -9.60
C LEU A 179 -1.97 6.02 -10.23
N ALA A 180 -2.33 6.68 -11.34
CA ALA A 180 -1.48 7.69 -11.97
C ALA A 180 -1.26 8.91 -11.06
N ALA A 181 -2.28 9.35 -10.32
CA ALA A 181 -2.15 10.40 -9.31
C ALA A 181 -1.16 9.99 -8.19
N GLY A 182 -1.28 8.76 -7.68
CA GLY A 182 -0.38 8.19 -6.69
C GLY A 182 1.06 8.10 -7.18
N VAL A 183 1.28 7.66 -8.42
CA VAL A 183 2.63 7.63 -9.04
C VAL A 183 3.19 9.04 -9.22
N ALA A 184 2.37 10.01 -9.63
CA ALA A 184 2.80 11.40 -9.76
C ALA A 184 3.24 11.98 -8.40
N ALA A 185 2.48 11.74 -7.32
CA ALA A 185 2.87 12.14 -5.97
C ALA A 185 4.15 11.45 -5.51
N TYR A 186 4.29 10.15 -5.78
CA TYR A 186 5.49 9.36 -5.44
C TYR A 186 6.75 9.94 -6.10
N ARG A 187 6.67 10.32 -7.37
CA ARG A 187 7.76 10.96 -8.12
C ARG A 187 8.04 12.38 -7.65
N ALA A 188 7.00 13.17 -7.41
CA ALA A 188 7.14 14.52 -6.89
C ALA A 188 7.88 14.51 -5.55
N LEU A 189 7.53 13.56 -4.66
CA LEU A 189 8.21 13.39 -3.39
C LEU A 189 9.70 13.10 -3.56
N ARG A 190 10.05 12.22 -4.50
CA ARG A 190 11.45 11.93 -4.86
C ARG A 190 12.18 13.18 -5.35
N ALA A 191 11.58 13.94 -6.27
CA ALA A 191 12.17 15.16 -6.81
C ALA A 191 12.32 16.25 -5.74
N ARG A 192 11.47 16.23 -4.71
CA ARG A 192 11.46 17.17 -3.57
C ARG A 192 12.24 16.63 -2.35
N GLY A 193 13.20 15.74 -2.58
CA GLY A 193 14.16 15.28 -1.58
C GLY A 193 13.73 14.09 -0.71
N GLY A 194 12.53 13.52 -0.90
CA GLY A 194 12.09 12.30 -0.22
C GLY A 194 12.13 12.35 1.31
N LEU A 195 12.40 11.21 1.94
CA LEU A 195 12.71 11.13 3.38
C LEU A 195 13.97 11.96 3.66
N ALA A 196 13.96 12.70 4.77
CA ALA A 196 15.18 13.35 5.24
C ALA A 196 16.28 12.30 5.39
N VAL A 197 17.45 12.57 4.79
CA VAL A 197 18.63 11.75 5.01
C VAL A 197 19.09 12.06 6.44
N GLY A 198 18.91 11.10 7.34
CA GLY A 198 19.51 11.14 8.68
C GLY A 198 21.02 10.99 8.61
#